data_AF-A0A515A3X5-F1
#
_entry.id   AF-A0A515A3X5-F1
#
_cell.length_a   1.000
_cell.length_b   1.000
_cell.length_c   1.000
_cell.angle_alpha   90.00
_cell.angle_beta   90.00
_cell.angle_gamma   90.00
#
_symmetry.space_group_name_H-M   'P 1'
#
loop_
_entity.id
_entity.type
_entity.pdbx_description
1 polymer ?
#
loop_
_entity_poly.entity_id
_entity_poly.type
_entity_poly.pdbx_seq_one_letter_code
_entity_poly.pdbx_strand_id
1 'polypeptide(L)'
;MLTTRSFWLKFFEVLCLIVVLIGLMQTVESLSRWQFETVNDWAKSLPMLAGMLVVSFGIAYGWERSGKGEQLHVLFQTIIAFYVAYSVTGYGAAKILKTQFQPPNYVLETPIKDLSGFWLTWTYYGYSQTMAYILGWTQIIGCILLLFRRTRLIGVFVLLPVMVNIDLIDHFYEISPLAYYNALHYTFLLFFLLALDYDKLKAAFLSYQENVSLNGKTILLNIVRVLVIGLSFWRIASLRDSFEPKTKLNGVWQVETMARNHKVVSAATPQDSAWSKIYFEWRYGCLFKYNPDRFQKQDLHGMYKLDEKLKTLSVDFPKTNGEPGDSLRVNYTLLNDSTLTMQGRYKQDSLTLKLRKLI
;
A
#
# COMPACT_ATOMS: atom_id res chain seq x y z
N MET A 1 31.08 1.53 -23.43
CA MET A 1 32.49 1.99 -23.45
C MET A 1 32.61 3.27 -22.61
N LEU A 2 31.93 3.34 -21.44
CA LEU A 2 32.18 4.30 -20.36
C LEU A 2 33.53 4.09 -19.62
N THR A 3 34.45 3.34 -20.20
CA THR A 3 35.80 3.06 -19.69
C THR A 3 36.75 4.27 -19.78
N THR A 4 36.21 5.48 -19.86
CA THR A 4 36.94 6.74 -19.68
C THR A 4 36.46 7.42 -18.41
N ARG A 5 37.09 7.06 -17.28
CA ARG A 5 37.64 7.96 -16.25
C ARG A 5 36.94 9.31 -16.07
N SER A 6 35.61 9.32 -15.96
CA SER A 6 34.89 10.55 -15.66
C SER A 6 35.10 10.86 -14.19
N PHE A 7 35.61 12.05 -13.91
CA PHE A 7 35.71 12.59 -12.55
C PHE A 7 34.40 12.39 -11.77
N TRP A 8 33.25 12.55 -12.45
CA TRP A 8 31.93 12.37 -11.85
C TRP A 8 31.65 10.94 -11.37
N LEU A 9 32.16 9.92 -12.07
CA LEU A 9 32.01 8.54 -11.59
C LEU A 9 32.76 8.34 -10.27
N LYS A 10 34.00 8.84 -10.18
CA LYS A 10 34.80 8.80 -8.95
C LYS A 10 34.08 9.54 -7.81
N PHE A 11 33.53 10.71 -8.12
CA PHE A 11 32.74 11.49 -7.17
C PHE A 11 31.54 10.70 -6.61
N PHE A 12 30.71 10.11 -7.47
CA PHE A 12 29.53 9.37 -7.05
C PHE A 12 29.90 8.08 -6.30
N GLU A 13 30.97 7.38 -6.69
CA GLU A 13 31.47 6.22 -5.95
C GLU A 13 31.91 6.59 -4.53
N VAL A 14 32.65 7.68 -4.38
CA VAL A 14 33.06 8.17 -3.05
C VAL A 14 31.83 8.58 -2.24
N LEU A 15 30.88 9.29 -2.84
CA LEU A 15 29.62 9.64 -2.18
C LEU A 15 28.88 8.40 -1.67
N CYS A 16 28.76 7.37 -2.51
CA CYS A 16 28.15 6.10 -2.12
C CYS A 16 28.94 5.38 -1.02
N LEU A 17 30.27 5.49 -0.98
CA LEU A 17 31.07 4.95 0.12
C LEU A 17 30.86 5.70 1.42
N ILE A 18 30.72 7.03 1.40
CA ILE A 18 30.36 7.80 2.59
C ILE A 18 28.99 7.36 3.10
N VAL A 19 28.03 7.16 2.19
CA VAL A 19 26.71 6.60 2.50
C VAL A 19 26.85 5.21 3.16
N VAL A 20 27.64 4.29 2.59
CA VAL A 20 27.96 2.98 3.22
C VAL A 20 28.53 3.15 4.63
N LEU A 21 29.47 4.07 4.85
CA LEU A 21 30.06 4.32 6.16
C LEU A 21 29.03 4.83 7.18
N ILE A 22 28.18 5.78 6.80
CA ILE A 22 27.08 6.26 7.63
C ILE A 22 26.18 5.09 8.03
N GLY A 23 25.84 4.23 7.08
CA GLY A 23 25.01 3.07 7.33
C GLY A 23 25.66 2.04 8.26
N LEU A 24 26.96 1.78 8.14
CA LEU A 24 27.70 0.90 9.06
C LEU A 24 27.75 1.45 10.49
N MET A 25 27.82 2.78 10.64
CA MET A 25 27.82 3.45 11.95
C MET A 25 26.50 3.30 12.72
N GLN A 26 25.39 2.95 12.06
CA GLN A 26 24.09 2.72 12.71
C GLN A 26 24.09 1.54 13.69
N THR A 27 25.08 0.66 13.61
CA THR A 27 25.28 -0.43 14.58
C THR A 27 25.61 0.09 15.98
N VAL A 28 26.10 1.34 16.08
CA VAL A 28 26.37 2.02 17.34
C VAL A 28 25.17 2.89 17.69
N GLU A 29 24.53 2.61 18.83
CA GLU A 29 23.28 3.26 19.24
C GLU A 29 23.38 4.79 19.30
N SER A 30 24.45 5.32 19.88
CA SER A 30 24.66 6.77 19.98
C SER A 30 24.76 7.45 18.62
N LEU A 31 25.46 6.83 17.67
CA LEU A 31 25.58 7.33 16.30
C LEU A 31 24.25 7.22 15.55
N SER A 32 23.53 6.11 15.71
CA SER A 32 22.22 5.91 15.10
C SER A 32 21.20 6.97 15.54
N ARG A 33 21.16 7.28 16.85
CA ARG A 33 20.30 8.36 17.39
C ARG A 33 20.69 9.73 16.81
N TRP A 34 21.98 10.05 16.80
CA TRP A 34 22.46 11.32 16.24
C TRP A 34 22.15 11.45 14.74
N GLN A 35 22.29 10.37 13.97
CA GLN A 35 21.91 10.34 12.56
C GLN A 35 20.41 10.57 12.39
N PHE A 36 19.58 9.89 13.18
CA PHE A 36 18.13 10.05 13.15
C PHE A 36 17.71 11.50 13.45
N GLU A 37 18.28 12.11 14.48
CA GLU A 37 18.04 13.52 14.80
C GLU A 37 18.49 14.46 13.68
N THR A 38 19.62 14.15 13.04
CA THR A 38 20.18 14.95 11.95
C THR A 38 19.32 14.87 10.69
N VAL A 39 18.80 13.69 10.35
CA VAL A 39 17.97 13.49 9.15
C VAL A 39 16.57 14.10 9.31
N ASN A 40 16.03 14.13 10.53
CA ASN A 40 14.72 14.76 10.80
C ASN A 40 14.78 16.29 10.95
N ASP A 41 15.98 16.88 10.99
CA ASP A 41 16.19 18.32 11.15
C ASP A 41 16.84 18.90 9.89
N TRP A 42 16.10 19.71 9.14
CA TRP A 42 16.59 20.36 7.91
C TRP A 42 17.82 21.25 8.16
N ALA A 43 17.92 21.86 9.34
CA ALA A 43 19.06 22.70 9.70
C ALA A 43 20.35 21.89 9.90
N LYS A 44 20.25 20.60 10.23
CA LYS A 44 21.39 19.69 10.42
C LYS A 44 21.68 18.84 9.18
N SER A 45 20.64 18.37 8.49
CA SER A 45 20.77 17.52 7.30
C SER A 45 21.38 18.26 6.10
N LEU A 46 21.03 19.54 5.87
CA LEU A 46 21.58 20.31 4.75
C LEU A 46 23.11 20.51 4.86
N PRO A 47 23.67 20.96 6.00
CA PRO A 47 25.12 21.01 6.19
C PRO A 47 25.79 19.65 6.08
N MET A 48 25.17 18.58 6.60
CA MET A 48 25.69 17.22 6.48
C MET A 48 25.81 16.80 5.01
N LEU A 49 24.75 16.99 4.22
CA LEU A 49 24.75 16.69 2.78
C LEU A 49 25.79 17.53 2.04
N ALA A 50 25.88 18.83 2.31
CA ALA A 50 26.90 19.70 1.73
C ALA A 50 28.31 19.22 2.08
N GLY A 51 28.56 18.86 3.34
CA GLY A 51 29.81 18.29 3.81
C GLY A 51 30.16 16.99 3.09
N MET A 52 29.20 16.07 2.91
CA MET A 52 29.38 14.84 2.15
C MET A 52 29.80 15.14 0.71
N LEU A 53 29.11 16.07 0.02
CA LEU A 53 29.45 16.46 -1.35
C LEU A 53 30.86 17.06 -1.43
N VAL A 54 31.24 17.94 -0.50
CA VAL A 54 32.58 18.56 -0.49
C VAL A 54 33.67 17.51 -0.24
N VAL A 55 33.48 16.61 0.72
CA VAL A 55 34.42 15.53 1.02
C VAL A 55 34.54 14.57 -0.16
N SER A 56 33.42 14.19 -0.78
CA SER A 56 33.40 13.37 -1.99
C SER A 56 34.18 14.01 -3.13
N PHE A 57 34.00 15.31 -3.35
CA PHE A 57 34.74 16.06 -4.36
C PHE A 57 36.24 16.08 -4.08
N GLY A 58 36.64 16.38 -2.84
CA GLY A 58 38.05 16.41 -2.45
C GLY A 58 38.77 15.07 -2.63
N ILE A 59 38.13 13.98 -2.19
CA ILE A 59 38.68 12.62 -2.36
C ILE A 59 38.71 12.23 -3.83
N ALA A 60 37.64 12.50 -4.60
CA ALA A 60 37.61 12.21 -6.03
C ALA A 60 38.70 12.97 -6.81
N TYR A 61 38.96 14.22 -6.42
CA TYR A 61 40.02 15.04 -7.00
C TYR A 61 41.43 14.52 -6.68
N GLY A 62 41.68 14.14 -5.44
CA GLY A 62 42.94 13.47 -5.05
C GLY A 62 43.12 12.15 -5.78
N TRP A 63 42.05 11.37 -5.93
CA TRP A 63 42.07 10.12 -6.68
C TRP A 63 42.37 10.36 -8.16
N GLU A 64 41.77 11.37 -8.81
CA GLU A 64 42.09 11.77 -10.19
C GLU A 64 43.59 11.98 -10.40
N ARG A 65 44.25 12.65 -9.46
CA ARG A 65 45.69 12.94 -9.53
C ARG A 65 46.61 11.76 -9.22
N SER A 66 46.11 10.73 -8.53
CA SER A 66 46.94 9.60 -8.08
C SER A 66 47.24 8.54 -9.14
N GLY A 67 46.53 8.53 -10.28
CA GLY A 67 46.73 7.57 -11.38
C GLY A 67 46.29 6.12 -11.11
N LYS A 68 45.83 5.76 -9.90
CA LYS A 68 45.43 4.39 -9.48
C LYS A 68 43.99 3.99 -9.87
N GLY A 69 43.52 4.41 -11.04
CA GLY A 69 42.09 4.44 -11.42
C GLY A 69 41.33 3.10 -11.35
N GLU A 70 41.71 2.10 -12.16
CA GLU A 70 40.86 0.92 -12.40
C GLU A 70 40.64 0.02 -11.18
N GLN A 71 41.68 -0.19 -10.36
CA GLN A 71 41.59 -1.08 -9.19
C GLN A 71 40.64 -0.51 -8.11
N LEU A 72 40.62 0.81 -7.95
CA LEU A 72 39.79 1.48 -6.94
C LEU A 72 38.30 1.49 -7.31
N HIS A 73 37.95 1.70 -8.59
CA HIS A 73 36.55 1.55 -9.06
C HIS A 73 36.00 0.17 -8.74
N VAL A 74 36.78 -0.85 -9.12
CA VAL A 74 36.51 -2.27 -8.90
C VAL A 74 36.30 -2.58 -7.41
N LEU A 75 37.13 -2.02 -6.53
CA LEU A 75 37.02 -2.18 -5.08
C LEU A 75 35.77 -1.48 -4.51
N PHE A 76 35.57 -0.20 -4.85
CA PHE A 76 34.50 0.62 -4.28
C PHE A 76 33.11 0.09 -4.65
N GLN A 77 32.92 -0.27 -5.91
CA GLN A 77 31.67 -0.89 -6.37
C GLN A 77 31.41 -2.24 -5.70
N THR A 78 32.47 -3.00 -5.37
CA THR A 78 32.33 -4.26 -4.61
C THR A 78 31.94 -3.99 -3.17
N ILE A 79 32.56 -3.00 -2.49
CA ILE A 79 32.20 -2.61 -1.12
C ILE A 79 30.72 -2.20 -1.05
N ILE A 80 30.27 -1.35 -1.98
CA ILE A 80 28.87 -0.91 -2.05
C ILE A 80 27.93 -2.10 -2.23
N ALA A 81 28.22 -3.00 -3.19
CA ALA A 81 27.40 -4.19 -3.42
C ALA A 81 27.35 -5.12 -2.20
N PHE A 82 28.49 -5.30 -1.51
CA PHE A 82 28.59 -6.17 -0.34
C PHE A 82 27.84 -5.58 0.85
N TYR A 83 27.91 -4.27 1.04
CA TYR A 83 27.14 -3.57 2.07
C TYR A 83 25.63 -3.73 1.86
N VAL A 84 25.14 -3.42 0.65
CA VAL A 84 23.71 -3.60 0.33
C VAL A 84 23.29 -5.05 0.52
N ALA A 85 24.09 -6.01 0.02
CA ALA A 85 23.79 -7.43 0.16
C ALA A 85 23.72 -7.85 1.63
N TYR A 86 24.66 -7.41 2.47
CA TYR A 86 24.65 -7.69 3.92
C TYR A 86 23.40 -7.13 4.59
N SER A 87 23.14 -5.83 4.41
CA SER A 87 22.04 -5.15 5.08
C SER A 87 20.68 -5.71 4.66
N VAL A 88 20.43 -5.86 3.36
CA VAL A 88 19.14 -6.36 2.84
C VAL A 88 18.94 -7.85 3.16
N THR A 89 20.02 -8.65 3.19
CA THR A 89 19.95 -10.05 3.67
C THR A 89 19.50 -10.10 5.13
N GLY A 90 19.93 -9.17 5.98
CA GLY A 90 19.46 -9.07 7.37
C GLY A 90 17.94 -8.91 7.46
N TYR A 91 17.36 -8.01 6.66
CA TYR A 91 15.90 -7.83 6.59
C TYR A 91 15.17 -9.04 5.97
N GLY A 92 15.76 -9.69 4.96
CA GLY A 92 15.20 -10.91 4.38
C GLY A 92 15.20 -12.09 5.38
N ALA A 93 16.32 -12.26 6.09
CA ALA A 93 16.46 -13.25 7.15
C ALA A 93 15.48 -12.99 8.30
N ALA A 94 15.26 -11.73 8.68
CA ALA A 94 14.28 -11.38 9.71
C ALA A 94 12.85 -11.86 9.38
N LYS A 95 12.47 -11.85 8.09
CA LYS A 95 11.17 -12.40 7.63
C LYS A 95 11.13 -13.93 7.73
N ILE A 96 12.22 -14.60 7.38
CA ILE A 96 12.31 -16.07 7.39
C ILE A 96 12.39 -16.60 8.83
N LEU A 97 13.16 -15.96 9.69
CA LEU A 97 13.36 -16.32 11.09
C LEU A 97 12.21 -15.85 12.00
N LYS A 98 11.13 -15.31 11.42
CA LYS A 98 9.93 -14.86 12.13
C LYS A 98 10.19 -13.78 13.18
N THR A 99 11.22 -12.97 13.00
CA THR A 99 11.44 -11.77 13.83
C THR A 99 10.66 -10.57 13.31
N GLN A 100 10.22 -10.61 12.04
CA GLN A 100 9.24 -9.69 11.46
C GLN A 100 7.85 -10.33 11.32
N PHE A 101 6.82 -9.47 11.25
CA PHE A 101 5.42 -9.85 11.03
C PHE A 101 4.82 -10.73 12.13
N GLN A 102 5.24 -10.50 13.38
CA GLN A 102 4.68 -11.14 14.58
C GLN A 102 3.94 -10.08 15.42
N PRO A 103 2.69 -9.72 15.07
CA PRO A 103 1.91 -8.84 15.92
C PRO A 103 1.62 -9.52 17.27
N PRO A 104 1.70 -8.78 18.39
CA PRO A 104 1.35 -9.32 19.70
C PRO A 104 -0.17 -9.53 19.81
N ASN A 105 -0.61 -10.43 20.69
CA ASN A 105 -2.03 -10.81 20.79
C ASN A 105 -2.98 -9.63 21.04
N TYR A 106 -2.57 -8.63 21.82
CA TYR A 106 -3.41 -7.44 22.05
C TYR A 106 -3.68 -6.63 20.76
N VAL A 107 -2.75 -6.64 19.80
CA VAL A 107 -2.96 -6.04 18.47
C VAL A 107 -3.95 -6.86 17.67
N LEU A 108 -3.86 -8.19 17.74
CA LEU A 108 -4.81 -9.09 17.05
C LEU A 108 -6.24 -9.00 17.61
N GLU A 109 -6.39 -8.64 18.89
CA GLU A 109 -7.69 -8.37 19.51
C GLU A 109 -8.21 -6.95 19.26
N THR A 110 -7.36 -6.05 18.75
CA THR A 110 -7.74 -4.67 18.45
C THR A 110 -8.56 -4.63 17.16
N PRO A 111 -9.71 -3.91 17.12
CA PRO A 111 -10.47 -3.75 15.90
C PRO A 111 -9.62 -3.14 14.78
N ILE A 112 -9.75 -3.65 13.54
CA ILE A 112 -8.93 -3.23 12.39
C ILE A 112 -8.95 -1.70 12.18
N LYS A 113 -10.11 -1.07 12.42
CA LYS A 113 -10.28 0.39 12.29
C LYS A 113 -9.43 1.22 13.26
N ASP A 114 -8.97 0.62 14.35
CA ASP A 114 -8.21 1.26 15.43
C ASP A 114 -6.71 0.90 15.34
N LEU A 115 -6.29 0.10 14.34
CA LEU A 115 -4.89 -0.24 14.11
C LEU A 115 -4.12 0.91 13.45
N SER A 116 -2.89 1.14 13.90
CA SER A 116 -1.95 2.00 13.17
C SER A 116 -1.52 1.37 11.84
N GLY A 117 -1.00 2.17 10.91
CA GLY A 117 -0.48 1.67 9.63
C GLY A 117 0.60 0.59 9.81
N PHE A 118 1.47 0.77 10.80
CA PHE A 118 2.45 -0.25 11.23
C PHE A 118 1.80 -1.58 11.58
N TRP A 119 0.86 -1.58 12.53
CA TRP A 119 0.24 -2.82 13.00
C TRP A 119 -0.66 -3.45 11.95
N LEU A 120 -1.33 -2.64 11.13
CA LEU A 120 -2.08 -3.12 9.98
C LEU A 120 -1.18 -3.88 9.00
N THR A 121 -0.01 -3.31 8.68
CA THR A 121 0.99 -3.92 7.79
C THR A 121 1.57 -5.20 8.38
N TRP A 122 1.96 -5.17 9.65
CA TRP A 122 2.50 -6.34 10.36
C TRP A 122 1.49 -7.48 10.45
N THR A 123 0.22 -7.14 10.66
CA THR A 123 -0.87 -8.13 10.73
C THR A 123 -1.17 -8.70 9.34
N TYR A 124 -1.22 -7.86 8.31
CA TYR A 124 -1.47 -8.29 6.93
C TYR A 124 -0.40 -9.25 6.42
N TYR A 125 0.89 -8.87 6.53
CA TYR A 125 1.98 -9.75 6.11
C TYR A 125 2.17 -10.95 7.05
N GLY A 126 1.80 -10.82 8.33
CA GLY A 126 1.84 -11.90 9.30
C GLY A 126 0.76 -12.97 9.08
N TYR A 127 -0.35 -12.63 8.43
CA TYR A 127 -1.42 -13.59 8.12
C TYR A 127 -0.94 -14.75 7.23
N SER A 128 -0.08 -14.47 6.24
CA SER A 128 0.44 -15.48 5.32
C SER A 128 1.96 -15.65 5.46
N GLN A 129 2.35 -16.65 6.25
CA GLN A 129 3.76 -16.97 6.44
C GLN A 129 4.46 -17.33 5.13
N THR A 130 3.77 -17.98 4.20
CA THR A 130 4.29 -18.30 2.86
C THR A 130 4.66 -17.04 2.10
N MET A 131 3.82 -15.99 2.15
CA MET A 131 4.11 -14.71 1.50
C MET A 131 5.34 -14.05 2.13
N ALA A 132 5.44 -14.05 3.48
CA ALA A 132 6.62 -13.53 4.17
C ALA A 132 7.91 -14.26 3.76
N TYR A 133 7.86 -15.58 3.59
CA TYR A 133 9.00 -16.37 3.10
C TYR A 133 9.36 -16.05 1.66
N ILE A 134 8.40 -15.91 0.76
CA ILE A 134 8.65 -15.53 -0.63
C ILE A 134 9.38 -14.18 -0.69
N LEU A 135 8.91 -13.20 0.08
CA LEU A 135 9.55 -11.89 0.16
C LEU A 135 10.98 -11.98 0.71
N GLY A 136 11.16 -12.70 1.82
CA GLY A 136 12.49 -12.89 2.43
C GLY A 136 13.47 -13.60 1.50
N TRP A 137 13.07 -14.69 0.84
CA TRP A 137 13.91 -15.39 -0.12
C TRP A 137 14.20 -14.59 -1.36
N THR A 138 13.24 -13.79 -1.86
CA THR A 138 13.49 -12.88 -2.99
C THR A 138 14.59 -11.87 -2.66
N GLN A 139 14.57 -11.30 -1.43
CA GLN A 139 15.64 -10.42 -0.95
C GLN A 139 16.99 -11.17 -0.88
N ILE A 140 17.03 -12.36 -0.28
CA ILE A 140 18.27 -13.13 -0.12
C ILE A 140 18.85 -13.57 -1.48
N ILE A 141 18.02 -14.11 -2.38
CA ILE A 141 18.46 -14.53 -3.72
C ILE A 141 18.98 -13.32 -4.50
N GLY A 142 18.27 -12.18 -4.45
CA GLY A 142 18.71 -10.92 -5.04
C GLY A 142 20.08 -10.49 -4.51
N CYS A 143 20.31 -10.57 -3.18
CA CYS A 143 21.58 -10.27 -2.54
C CYS A 143 22.70 -11.24 -2.95
N ILE A 144 22.43 -12.56 -3.00
CA ILE A 144 23.41 -13.56 -3.47
C ILE A 144 23.86 -13.22 -4.89
N LEU A 145 22.92 -12.91 -5.79
CA LEU A 145 23.23 -12.50 -7.16
C LEU A 145 24.02 -11.18 -7.21
N LEU A 146 23.75 -10.25 -6.29
CA LEU A 146 24.44 -8.95 -6.19
C LEU A 146 25.93 -9.10 -5.86
N LEU A 147 26.31 -10.13 -5.09
CA LEU A 147 27.70 -10.38 -4.66
C LEU A 147 28.63 -10.75 -5.83
N PHE A 148 28.14 -11.47 -6.83
CA PHE A 148 28.95 -11.89 -7.97
C PHE A 148 28.87 -10.88 -9.11
N ARG A 149 30.02 -10.37 -9.57
CA ARG A 149 30.08 -9.38 -10.66
C ARG A 149 29.33 -9.78 -11.93
N ARG A 150 29.30 -11.08 -12.25
CA ARG A 150 28.62 -11.61 -13.44
C ARG A 150 27.10 -11.56 -13.34
N THR A 151 26.54 -11.69 -12.13
CA THR A 151 25.09 -11.72 -11.89
C THR A 151 24.57 -10.45 -11.22
N ARG A 152 25.45 -9.48 -10.92
CA ARG A 152 25.11 -8.27 -10.17
C ARG A 152 23.91 -7.52 -10.75
N LEU A 153 23.89 -7.32 -12.06
CA LEU A 153 22.80 -6.62 -12.73
C LEU A 153 21.45 -7.33 -12.54
N ILE A 154 21.44 -8.67 -12.58
CA ILE A 154 20.24 -9.48 -12.29
C ILE A 154 19.83 -9.29 -10.83
N GLY A 155 20.79 -9.32 -9.90
CA GLY A 155 20.53 -9.04 -8.49
C GLY A 155 19.90 -7.66 -8.26
N VAL A 156 20.39 -6.62 -8.96
CA VAL A 156 19.79 -5.27 -8.93
C VAL A 156 18.35 -5.29 -9.46
N PHE A 157 18.07 -5.96 -10.58
CA PHE A 157 16.71 -6.06 -11.12
C PHE A 157 15.74 -6.83 -10.21
N VAL A 158 16.22 -7.78 -9.43
CA VAL A 158 15.42 -8.48 -8.42
C VAL A 158 15.17 -7.59 -7.19
N LEU A 159 16.21 -6.93 -6.69
CA LEU A 159 16.14 -6.17 -5.44
C LEU A 159 15.45 -4.82 -5.59
N LEU A 160 15.69 -4.09 -6.67
CA LEU A 160 15.23 -2.70 -6.82
C LEU A 160 13.69 -2.58 -6.74
N PRO A 161 12.87 -3.40 -7.43
CA PRO A 161 11.42 -3.33 -7.29
C PRO A 161 10.96 -3.69 -5.87
N VAL A 162 11.62 -4.64 -5.21
CA VAL A 162 11.31 -5.04 -3.83
C VAL A 162 11.61 -3.91 -2.86
N MET A 163 12.78 -3.27 -2.98
CA MET A 163 13.18 -2.18 -2.11
C MET A 163 12.33 -0.92 -2.33
N VAL A 164 12.01 -0.57 -3.58
CA VAL A 164 11.08 0.52 -3.89
C VAL A 164 9.68 0.24 -3.31
N ASN A 165 9.21 -1.00 -3.35
CA ASN A 165 7.93 -1.35 -2.72
C ASN A 165 7.98 -1.23 -1.19
N ILE A 166 9.09 -1.62 -0.57
CA ILE A 166 9.32 -1.42 0.87
C ILE A 166 9.33 0.08 1.20
N ASP A 167 10.01 0.92 0.42
CA ASP A 167 10.02 2.37 0.63
C ASP A 167 8.61 2.97 0.60
N LEU A 168 7.77 2.53 -0.36
CA LEU A 168 6.39 2.98 -0.47
C LEU A 168 5.55 2.54 0.74
N ILE A 169 5.71 1.28 1.17
CA ILE A 169 4.99 0.78 2.35
C ILE A 169 5.44 1.54 3.60
N ASP A 170 6.74 1.67 3.81
CA ASP A 170 7.31 2.35 4.97
C ASP A 170 6.85 3.80 5.08
N HIS A 171 6.73 4.50 3.95
CA HIS A 171 6.23 5.86 3.87
C HIS A 171 4.70 5.96 4.09
N PHE A 172 3.90 5.26 3.28
CA PHE A 172 2.44 5.43 3.27
C PHE A 172 1.73 4.75 4.43
N TYR A 173 2.37 3.77 5.09
CA TYR A 173 1.85 3.13 6.29
C TYR A 173 2.56 3.57 7.58
N GLU A 174 3.42 4.59 7.49
CA GLU A 174 4.09 5.21 8.65
C GLU A 174 4.77 4.17 9.56
N ILE A 175 5.56 3.27 8.97
CA ILE A 175 6.10 2.09 9.67
C ILE A 175 7.07 2.50 10.79
N SER A 176 8.21 3.05 10.41
CA SER A 176 9.21 3.60 11.34
C SER A 176 10.14 4.49 10.53
N PRO A 177 10.42 5.73 10.96
CA PRO A 177 11.23 6.61 10.15
C PRO A 177 12.67 6.07 9.98
N LEU A 178 13.23 5.38 10.98
CA LEU A 178 14.56 4.77 10.86
C LEU A 178 14.56 3.62 9.83
N ALA A 179 13.54 2.77 9.84
CA ALA A 179 13.41 1.69 8.85
C ALA A 179 13.27 2.26 7.43
N TYR A 180 12.43 3.29 7.28
CA TYR A 180 12.22 4.00 6.03
C TYR A 180 13.52 4.61 5.48
N TYR A 181 14.28 5.32 6.32
CA TYR A 181 15.55 5.92 5.90
C TYR A 181 16.57 4.86 5.48
N ASN A 182 16.59 3.71 6.15
CA ASN A 182 17.46 2.59 5.77
C ASN A 182 17.03 1.97 4.45
N ALA A 183 15.73 1.79 4.22
CA ALA A 183 15.22 1.30 2.96
C ALA A 183 15.60 2.25 1.80
N LEU A 184 15.37 3.56 1.96
CA LEU A 184 15.77 4.58 0.97
C LEU A 184 17.27 4.56 0.69
N HIS A 185 18.07 4.39 1.74
CA HIS A 185 19.52 4.29 1.64
C HIS A 185 19.95 3.12 0.75
N TYR A 186 19.39 1.93 0.97
CA TYR A 186 19.71 0.76 0.14
C TYR A 186 19.18 0.90 -1.28
N THR A 187 17.98 1.46 -1.45
CA THR A 187 17.38 1.77 -2.75
C THR A 187 18.27 2.73 -3.56
N PHE A 188 18.79 3.78 -2.93
CA PHE A 188 19.73 4.72 -3.56
C PHE A 188 21.00 4.02 -4.05
N LEU A 189 21.60 3.17 -3.23
CA LEU A 189 22.79 2.41 -3.61
C LEU A 189 22.51 1.41 -4.75
N LEU A 190 21.32 0.80 -4.78
CA LEU A 190 20.90 -0.07 -5.89
C LEU A 190 20.69 0.71 -7.20
N PHE A 191 20.11 1.92 -7.14
CA PHE A 191 20.01 2.81 -8.30
C PHE A 191 21.40 3.21 -8.81
N PHE A 192 22.33 3.51 -7.91
CA PHE A 192 23.72 3.77 -8.29
C PHE A 192 24.33 2.57 -9.01
N LEU A 193 24.19 1.35 -8.45
CA LEU A 193 24.70 0.12 -9.09
C LEU A 193 24.04 -0.14 -10.45
N LEU A 194 22.75 0.17 -10.62
CA LEU A 194 22.07 0.09 -11.92
C LEU A 194 22.65 1.09 -12.92
N ALA A 195 22.91 2.32 -12.48
CA ALA A 195 23.43 3.39 -13.33
C ALA A 195 24.83 3.07 -13.89
N LEU A 196 25.65 2.27 -13.17
CA LEU A 196 26.94 1.79 -13.69
C LEU A 196 26.81 0.96 -14.96
N ASP A 197 25.69 0.26 -15.14
CA ASP A 197 25.40 -0.56 -16.31
C ASP A 197 24.51 0.16 -17.34
N TYR A 198 24.28 1.48 -17.19
CA TYR A 198 23.39 2.27 -18.07
C TYR A 198 23.73 2.13 -19.55
N ASP A 199 25.00 2.19 -19.93
CA ASP A 199 25.45 1.97 -21.32
C ASP A 199 25.02 0.60 -21.85
N LYS A 200 25.18 -0.45 -21.03
CA LYS A 200 24.83 -1.82 -21.42
C LYS A 200 23.31 -1.97 -21.52
N LEU A 201 22.57 -1.34 -20.62
CA LEU A 201 21.11 -1.32 -20.65
C LEU A 201 20.58 -0.56 -21.86
N LYS A 202 21.11 0.64 -22.12
CA LYS A 202 20.82 1.41 -23.33
C LYS A 202 21.16 0.58 -24.57
N ALA A 203 22.28 -0.11 -24.57
CA ALA A 203 22.61 -0.98 -25.68
C ALA A 203 21.62 -2.16 -25.82
N ALA A 204 21.31 -2.87 -24.74
CA ALA A 204 20.42 -4.02 -24.78
C ALA A 204 18.98 -3.67 -25.18
N PHE A 205 18.45 -2.54 -24.70
CA PHE A 205 17.05 -2.15 -24.88
C PHE A 205 16.82 -1.15 -26.01
N LEU A 206 17.83 -0.34 -26.36
CA LEU A 206 17.69 0.79 -27.29
C LEU A 206 18.66 0.71 -28.48
N SER A 207 19.54 -0.30 -28.60
CA SER A 207 20.34 -0.48 -29.84
C SER A 207 19.51 -0.97 -31.01
N TYR A 208 18.34 -1.57 -30.76
CA TYR A 208 17.43 -1.92 -31.83
C TYR A 208 16.78 -0.66 -32.38
N GLN A 209 17.38 -0.10 -33.43
CA GLN A 209 16.79 0.97 -34.21
C GLN A 209 15.99 0.34 -35.35
N GLU A 210 14.70 0.12 -35.10
CA GLU A 210 13.78 -0.04 -36.22
C GLU A 210 13.68 1.31 -36.92
N ASN A 211 13.98 1.39 -38.22
CA ASN A 211 13.74 2.60 -39.00
C ASN A 211 12.23 2.80 -39.09
N VAL A 212 11.67 3.51 -38.11
CA VAL A 212 10.25 3.83 -38.06
C VAL A 212 9.96 4.81 -39.18
N SER A 213 9.63 4.29 -40.36
CA SER A 213 8.99 5.11 -41.39
C SER A 213 7.66 5.61 -40.81
N LEU A 214 7.46 6.93 -40.79
CA LEU A 214 6.17 7.53 -40.48
C LEU A 214 5.24 7.34 -41.69
N ASN A 215 4.90 6.09 -41.99
CA ASN A 215 3.86 5.76 -42.95
C ASN A 215 2.51 5.62 -42.20
N GLY A 216 1.39 5.65 -42.95
CA GLY A 216 0.05 5.57 -42.36
C GLY A 216 -0.20 4.36 -41.47
N LYS A 217 0.48 3.23 -41.69
CA LYS A 217 0.39 2.02 -40.86
C LYS A 217 1.00 2.22 -39.47
N THR A 218 2.11 2.96 -39.35
CA THR A 218 2.73 3.27 -38.05
C THR A 218 1.84 4.18 -37.21
N ILE A 219 1.24 5.19 -37.84
CA ILE A 219 0.29 6.09 -37.18
C ILE A 219 -0.94 5.30 -36.73
N LEU A 220 -1.50 4.47 -37.61
CA LEU A 220 -2.62 3.58 -37.27
C LEU A 220 -2.29 2.67 -36.08
N LEU A 221 -1.10 2.06 -36.05
CA LEU A 221 -0.71 1.18 -34.96
C LEU A 221 -0.57 1.92 -33.62
N ASN A 222 -0.06 3.15 -33.61
CA ASN A 222 -0.02 3.99 -32.41
C ASN A 222 -1.42 4.39 -31.94
N ILE A 223 -2.32 4.71 -32.88
CA ILE A 223 -3.75 4.93 -32.57
C ILE A 223 -4.34 3.67 -31.94
N VAL A 224 -4.10 2.49 -32.52
CA VAL A 224 -4.57 1.21 -31.96
C VAL A 224 -4.02 0.97 -30.55
N ARG A 225 -2.72 1.25 -30.28
CA ARG A 225 -2.15 1.14 -28.93
C ARG A 225 -2.86 2.03 -27.91
N VAL A 226 -3.09 3.30 -28.28
CA VAL A 226 -3.84 4.25 -27.44
C VAL A 226 -5.28 3.80 -27.25
N LEU A 227 -5.94 3.31 -28.32
CA LEU A 227 -7.30 2.79 -28.25
C LEU A 227 -7.38 1.54 -27.39
N VAL A 228 -6.43 0.61 -27.41
CA VAL A 228 -6.46 -0.59 -26.55
C VAL A 228 -6.39 -0.22 -25.07
N ILE A 229 -5.50 0.72 -24.72
CA ILE A 229 -5.43 1.25 -23.36
C ILE A 229 -6.73 2.01 -23.03
N GLY A 230 -7.14 2.92 -23.90
CA GLY A 230 -8.34 3.75 -23.73
C GLY A 230 -9.63 2.94 -23.61
N LEU A 231 -9.80 1.88 -24.40
CA LEU A 231 -10.94 0.95 -24.34
C LEU A 231 -10.94 0.17 -23.02
N SER A 232 -9.78 -0.15 -22.47
CA SER A 232 -9.69 -0.80 -21.15
C SER A 232 -10.19 0.15 -20.05
N PHE A 233 -9.74 1.41 -20.07
CA PHE A 233 -10.26 2.44 -19.15
C PHE A 233 -11.75 2.70 -19.37
N TRP A 234 -12.19 2.83 -20.62
CA TRP A 234 -13.58 3.07 -20.97
C TRP A 234 -14.49 1.92 -20.52
N ARG A 235 -14.08 0.66 -20.70
CA ARG A 235 -14.82 -0.52 -20.23
C ARG A 235 -15.02 -0.48 -18.71
N ILE A 236 -13.98 -0.14 -17.96
CA ILE A 236 -14.10 -0.04 -16.50
C ILE A 236 -14.93 1.19 -16.09
N ALA A 237 -14.82 2.30 -16.83
CA ALA A 237 -15.63 3.49 -16.60
C ALA A 237 -17.13 3.25 -16.91
N SER A 238 -17.46 2.52 -17.98
CA SER A 238 -18.86 2.19 -18.29
C SER A 238 -19.46 1.21 -17.29
N LEU A 239 -18.66 0.26 -16.78
CA LEU A 239 -19.04 -0.56 -15.63
C LEU A 239 -19.23 0.27 -14.36
N ARG A 240 -18.42 1.32 -14.16
CA ARG A 240 -18.59 2.24 -13.03
C ARG A 240 -19.96 2.90 -13.05
N ASP A 241 -20.39 3.38 -14.22
CA ASP A 241 -21.69 4.04 -14.40
C ASP A 241 -22.88 3.07 -14.29
N SER A 242 -22.62 1.76 -14.37
CA SER A 242 -23.62 0.72 -14.14
C SER A 242 -23.87 0.45 -12.65
N PHE A 243 -23.03 0.97 -11.74
CA PHE A 243 -23.30 0.90 -10.30
C PHE A 243 -24.29 1.98 -9.90
N GLU A 244 -25.28 1.61 -9.09
CA GLU A 244 -26.23 2.58 -8.55
C GLU A 244 -25.49 3.69 -7.76
N PRO A 245 -25.86 4.97 -7.96
CA PRO A 245 -25.25 6.07 -7.23
C PRO A 245 -25.56 5.96 -5.74
N LYS A 246 -24.71 6.57 -4.90
CA LYS A 246 -24.97 6.67 -3.45
C LYS A 246 -26.33 7.34 -3.23
N THR A 247 -27.25 6.62 -2.61
CA THR A 247 -28.55 7.17 -2.22
C THR A 247 -28.41 8.09 -1.01
N LYS A 248 -29.42 8.93 -0.76
CA LYS A 248 -29.47 9.75 0.48
C LYS A 248 -29.48 8.91 1.76
N LEU A 249 -29.91 7.66 1.67
CA LEU A 249 -29.91 6.73 2.79
C LEU A 249 -28.52 6.11 3.05
N ASN A 250 -27.56 6.23 2.14
CA ASN A 250 -26.24 5.64 2.32
C ASN A 250 -25.58 6.14 3.63
N GLY A 251 -25.12 5.18 4.44
CA GLY A 251 -24.49 5.45 5.72
C GLY A 251 -24.89 4.48 6.81
N VAL A 252 -24.45 4.77 8.03
CA VAL A 252 -24.73 3.97 9.23
C VAL A 252 -25.80 4.65 10.05
N TRP A 253 -26.87 3.94 10.37
CA TRP A 253 -28.03 4.45 11.09
C TRP A 253 -28.25 3.69 12.38
N GLN A 254 -28.35 4.41 13.50
CA GLN A 254 -28.75 3.87 14.79
C GLN A 254 -30.28 3.80 14.87
N VAL A 255 -30.83 2.69 15.33
CA VAL A 255 -32.26 2.54 15.59
C VAL A 255 -32.59 3.16 16.95
N GLU A 256 -33.33 4.27 16.97
CA GLU A 256 -33.79 4.91 18.22
C GLU A 256 -35.05 4.23 18.75
N THR A 257 -36.01 3.99 17.87
CA THR A 257 -37.27 3.34 18.23
C THR A 257 -37.68 2.37 17.13
N MET A 258 -38.21 1.22 17.54
CA MET A 258 -38.78 0.20 16.68
C MET A 258 -40.14 -0.20 17.24
N ALA A 259 -41.18 -0.24 16.41
CA ALA A 259 -42.47 -0.79 16.78
C ALA A 259 -42.86 -1.87 15.78
N ARG A 260 -43.19 -3.07 16.27
CA ARG A 260 -43.64 -4.21 15.47
C ARG A 260 -45.03 -4.64 15.95
N ASN A 261 -45.99 -4.76 15.05
CA ASN A 261 -47.40 -5.01 15.37
C ASN A 261 -47.93 -4.07 16.48
N HIS A 262 -47.64 -2.79 16.34
CA HIS A 262 -48.00 -1.71 17.29
C HIS A 262 -47.43 -1.84 18.71
N LYS A 263 -46.54 -2.81 18.97
CA LYS A 263 -45.80 -2.92 20.23
C LYS A 263 -44.43 -2.28 20.06
N VAL A 264 -44.10 -1.31 20.91
CA VAL A 264 -42.78 -0.69 20.95
C VAL A 264 -41.77 -1.72 21.46
N VAL A 265 -40.78 -2.03 20.64
CA VAL A 265 -39.63 -2.85 20.99
C VAL A 265 -38.46 -1.87 21.18
N SER A 266 -38.02 -1.69 22.43
CA SER A 266 -36.91 -0.79 22.70
C SER A 266 -35.61 -1.38 22.16
N ALA A 267 -34.94 -0.65 21.26
CA ALA A 267 -33.64 -1.01 20.73
C ALA A 267 -32.47 -0.76 21.73
N ALA A 268 -32.78 -0.28 22.94
CA ALA A 268 -31.79 0.07 23.96
C ALA A 268 -31.15 -1.16 24.64
N THR A 269 -31.81 -2.32 24.60
CA THR A 269 -31.29 -3.59 25.13
C THR A 269 -31.05 -4.57 23.98
N PRO A 270 -29.87 -5.21 23.88
CA PRO A 270 -29.62 -6.24 22.88
C PRO A 270 -30.61 -7.39 23.07
N GLN A 271 -31.62 -7.43 22.21
CA GLN A 271 -32.65 -8.47 22.21
C GLN A 271 -32.76 -9.00 20.79
N ASP A 272 -32.93 -10.31 20.63
CA ASP A 272 -33.01 -10.98 19.32
C ASP A 272 -34.20 -10.53 18.46
N SER A 273 -35.06 -9.66 18.99
CA SER A 273 -36.25 -9.12 18.32
C SER A 273 -36.10 -7.65 17.87
N ALA A 274 -35.04 -6.95 18.27
CA ALA A 274 -34.85 -5.53 18.00
C ALA A 274 -33.55 -5.26 17.23
N TRP A 275 -33.63 -4.49 16.15
CA TRP A 275 -32.44 -4.04 15.45
C TRP A 275 -31.81 -2.86 16.18
N SER A 276 -30.48 -2.81 16.27
CA SER A 276 -29.71 -1.74 16.91
C SER A 276 -29.08 -0.78 15.91
N LYS A 277 -28.55 -1.31 14.80
CA LYS A 277 -27.94 -0.52 13.71
C LYS A 277 -28.37 -1.06 12.35
N ILE A 278 -28.57 -0.15 11.40
CA ILE A 278 -28.87 -0.44 10.00
C ILE A 278 -27.81 0.24 9.14
N TYR A 279 -27.20 -0.52 8.26
CA TYR A 279 -26.21 -0.04 7.29
C TYR A 279 -26.88 -0.03 5.93
N PHE A 280 -26.84 1.11 5.25
CA PHE A 280 -27.18 1.19 3.84
C PHE A 280 -25.90 1.49 3.08
N GLU A 281 -25.43 0.49 2.33
CA GLU A 281 -24.14 0.49 1.65
C GLU A 281 -24.38 0.44 0.15
N TRP A 282 -23.96 1.48 -0.56
CA TRP A 282 -24.15 1.58 -2.01
C TRP A 282 -23.61 0.39 -2.82
N ARG A 283 -22.56 -0.30 -2.34
CA ARG A 283 -21.97 -1.49 -2.99
C ARG A 283 -22.40 -2.82 -2.42
N TYR A 284 -22.79 -2.84 -1.15
CA TYR A 284 -22.98 -4.08 -0.38
C TYR A 284 -24.43 -4.30 0.05
N GLY A 285 -25.36 -3.47 -0.46
CA GLY A 285 -26.78 -3.54 -0.12
C GLY A 285 -27.03 -2.96 1.26
N CYS A 286 -27.64 -3.74 2.14
CA CYS A 286 -27.90 -3.31 3.50
C CYS A 286 -27.66 -4.43 4.51
N LEU A 287 -27.37 -4.01 5.75
CA LEU A 287 -27.20 -4.90 6.89
C LEU A 287 -28.00 -4.38 8.07
N PHE A 288 -28.82 -5.25 8.66
CA PHE A 288 -29.59 -4.96 9.87
C PHE A 288 -28.99 -5.78 11.01
N LYS A 289 -28.39 -5.09 11.97
CA LYS A 289 -27.71 -5.70 13.11
C LYS A 289 -28.61 -5.76 14.33
N TYR A 290 -28.58 -6.87 15.05
CA TYR A 290 -29.22 -6.97 16.36
C TYR A 290 -28.27 -6.46 17.46
N ASN A 291 -27.00 -6.84 17.41
CA ASN A 291 -25.99 -6.34 18.34
C ASN A 291 -25.23 -5.10 17.77
N PRO A 292 -25.09 -4.00 18.54
CA PRO A 292 -24.47 -2.78 18.04
C PRO A 292 -22.98 -2.94 17.71
N ASP A 293 -22.28 -3.88 18.36
CA ASP A 293 -20.82 -3.94 18.39
C ASP A 293 -20.27 -5.21 17.72
N ARG A 294 -20.98 -6.34 17.81
CA ARG A 294 -20.54 -7.63 17.24
C ARG A 294 -21.40 -8.06 16.07
N PHE A 295 -20.80 -8.69 15.07
CA PHE A 295 -21.55 -9.35 14.00
C PHE A 295 -22.10 -10.67 14.52
N GLN A 296 -23.34 -10.97 14.18
CA GLN A 296 -24.02 -12.20 14.58
C GLN A 296 -24.54 -12.92 13.34
N LYS A 297 -24.58 -14.25 13.39
CA LYS A 297 -25.09 -15.09 12.28
C LYS A 297 -26.55 -14.75 11.90
N GLN A 298 -27.31 -14.20 12.84
CA GLN A 298 -28.70 -13.80 12.66
C GLN A 298 -28.87 -12.39 12.06
N ASP A 299 -27.80 -11.61 11.91
CA ASP A 299 -27.87 -10.29 11.27
C ASP A 299 -28.39 -10.43 9.83
N LEU A 300 -29.28 -9.53 9.43
CA LEU A 300 -29.97 -9.64 8.14
C LEU A 300 -29.22 -8.87 7.07
N HIS A 301 -28.64 -9.60 6.12
CA HIS A 301 -28.05 -9.05 4.91
C HIS A 301 -29.08 -9.05 3.79
N GLY A 302 -29.17 -7.95 3.04
CA GLY A 302 -30.12 -7.85 1.94
C GLY A 302 -29.71 -6.83 0.89
N MET A 303 -30.42 -6.85 -0.24
CA MET A 303 -30.31 -5.81 -1.26
C MET A 303 -31.51 -4.88 -1.12
N TYR A 304 -31.27 -3.58 -1.16
CA TYR A 304 -32.32 -2.59 -1.08
C TYR A 304 -32.48 -1.85 -2.42
N LYS A 305 -33.72 -1.47 -2.73
CA LYS A 305 -34.07 -0.57 -3.83
C LYS A 305 -34.84 0.60 -3.27
N LEU A 306 -34.44 1.79 -3.72
CA LEU A 306 -35.03 3.06 -3.29
C LEU A 306 -35.78 3.69 -4.46
N ASP A 307 -37.06 4.03 -4.25
CA ASP A 307 -37.79 4.93 -5.13
C ASP A 307 -37.84 6.30 -4.45
N GLU A 308 -37.02 7.24 -4.91
CA GLU A 308 -36.94 8.59 -4.33
C GLU A 308 -38.19 9.43 -4.59
N LYS A 309 -38.94 9.16 -5.68
CA LYS A 309 -40.15 9.91 -6.03
C LYS A 309 -41.32 9.49 -5.15
N LEU A 310 -41.50 8.18 -5.00
CA LEU A 310 -42.55 7.61 -4.15
C LEU A 310 -42.16 7.57 -2.67
N LYS A 311 -40.89 7.87 -2.36
CA LYS A 311 -40.30 7.74 -1.02
C LYS A 311 -40.53 6.36 -0.41
N THR A 312 -40.29 5.32 -1.21
CA THR A 312 -40.44 3.93 -0.79
C THR A 312 -39.12 3.19 -0.83
N LEU A 313 -38.88 2.34 0.16
CA LEU A 313 -37.73 1.46 0.29
C LEU A 313 -38.24 0.02 0.31
N SER A 314 -37.70 -0.81 -0.59
CA SER A 314 -37.90 -2.26 -0.55
C SER A 314 -36.56 -2.94 -0.29
N VAL A 315 -36.52 -3.85 0.69
CA VAL A 315 -35.36 -4.70 0.96
C VAL A 315 -35.75 -6.16 0.74
N ASP A 316 -34.88 -6.88 0.04
CA ASP A 316 -34.98 -8.32 -0.13
C ASP A 316 -33.86 -9.00 0.68
N PHE A 317 -34.26 -9.85 1.63
CA PHE A 317 -33.34 -10.60 2.50
C PHE A 317 -33.27 -12.05 2.03
N PRO A 318 -32.26 -12.46 1.24
CA PRO A 318 -32.19 -13.81 0.71
C PRO A 318 -32.15 -14.86 1.83
N LYS A 319 -32.93 -15.95 1.67
CA LYS A 319 -32.81 -17.14 2.52
C LYS A 319 -31.52 -17.90 2.17
N THR A 320 -30.94 -18.57 3.16
CA THR A 320 -29.74 -19.42 3.01
C THR A 320 -29.88 -20.54 1.97
N ASN A 321 -31.10 -20.90 1.57
CA ASN A 321 -31.38 -22.04 0.69
C ASN A 321 -31.78 -21.63 -0.74
N GLY A 322 -31.67 -20.34 -1.11
CA GLY A 322 -32.02 -19.85 -2.45
C GLY A 322 -33.52 -19.67 -2.72
N GLU A 323 -34.37 -19.90 -1.72
CA GLU A 323 -35.81 -19.59 -1.78
C GLU A 323 -36.08 -18.07 -1.69
N PRO A 324 -37.26 -17.60 -2.17
CA PRO A 324 -37.71 -16.25 -1.93
C PRO A 324 -37.67 -15.92 -0.45
N GLY A 325 -36.87 -14.91 -0.12
CA GLY A 325 -36.56 -14.52 1.23
C GLY A 325 -37.64 -13.68 1.89
N ASP A 326 -37.32 -13.19 3.08
CA ASP A 326 -38.18 -12.19 3.74
C ASP A 326 -38.02 -10.86 3.02
N SER A 327 -39.11 -10.09 2.90
CA SER A 327 -39.06 -8.75 2.31
C SER A 327 -39.53 -7.69 3.29
N LEU A 328 -38.87 -6.54 3.23
CA LEU A 328 -39.26 -5.31 3.90
C LEU A 328 -39.78 -4.34 2.84
N ARG A 329 -40.94 -3.75 3.06
CA ARG A 329 -41.47 -2.68 2.23
C ARG A 329 -41.93 -1.55 3.14
N VAL A 330 -41.26 -0.41 3.05
CA VAL A 330 -41.53 0.74 3.91
C VAL A 330 -41.58 2.03 3.10
N ASN A 331 -42.45 2.93 3.51
CA ASN A 331 -42.38 4.34 3.14
C ASN A 331 -41.39 5.00 4.10
N TYR A 332 -40.54 5.87 3.58
CA TYR A 332 -39.55 6.57 4.38
C TYR A 332 -39.73 8.09 4.32
N THR A 333 -39.43 8.76 5.41
CA THR A 333 -39.39 10.22 5.47
C THR A 333 -38.11 10.66 6.17
N LEU A 334 -37.26 11.37 5.44
CA LEU A 334 -36.14 12.12 6.00
C LEU A 334 -36.70 13.39 6.63
N LEU A 335 -36.66 13.48 7.96
CA LEU A 335 -37.09 14.68 8.69
C LEU A 335 -36.02 15.78 8.61
N ASN A 336 -34.75 15.36 8.56
CA ASN A 336 -33.55 16.17 8.32
C ASN A 336 -32.43 15.23 7.83
N ASP A 337 -31.21 15.75 7.65
CA ASP A 337 -30.06 14.97 7.16
C ASP A 337 -29.58 13.87 8.13
N SER A 338 -30.02 13.91 9.40
CA SER A 338 -29.60 12.96 10.44
C SER A 338 -30.74 12.09 10.99
N THR A 339 -31.99 12.29 10.56
CA THR A 339 -33.16 11.63 11.15
C THR A 339 -34.06 11.05 10.06
N LEU A 340 -34.20 9.72 10.08
CA LEU A 340 -35.03 8.97 9.15
C LEU A 340 -36.16 8.29 9.90
N THR A 341 -37.38 8.40 9.38
CA THR A 341 -38.52 7.59 9.83
C THR A 341 -38.92 6.64 8.73
N MET A 342 -39.24 5.40 9.08
CA MET A 342 -39.71 4.39 8.14
C MET A 342 -40.97 3.73 8.67
N GLN A 343 -41.98 3.56 7.84
CA GLN A 343 -43.23 2.92 8.21
C GLN A 343 -43.71 1.99 7.09
N GLY A 344 -44.08 0.76 7.43
CA GLY A 344 -44.58 -0.20 6.46
C GLY A 344 -44.69 -1.58 7.03
N ARG A 345 -44.18 -2.58 6.31
CA ARG A 345 -44.27 -3.99 6.69
C ARG A 345 -42.94 -4.70 6.54
N TYR A 346 -42.63 -5.53 7.53
CA TYR A 346 -41.59 -6.54 7.47
C TYR A 346 -42.27 -7.91 7.58
N LYS A 347 -42.14 -8.76 6.55
CA LYS A 347 -42.98 -9.96 6.41
C LYS A 347 -44.47 -9.57 6.44
N GLN A 348 -45.25 -10.15 7.34
CA GLN A 348 -46.68 -9.85 7.53
C GLN A 348 -46.92 -8.79 8.63
N ASP A 349 -45.88 -8.37 9.35
CA ASP A 349 -46.02 -7.51 10.53
C ASP A 349 -45.90 -6.03 10.16
N SER A 350 -46.70 -5.18 10.82
CA SER A 350 -46.54 -3.73 10.71
C SER A 350 -45.22 -3.32 11.37
N LEU A 351 -44.45 -2.47 10.72
CA LEU A 351 -43.17 -1.96 11.22
C LEU A 351 -43.14 -0.44 11.19
N THR A 352 -42.72 0.17 12.30
CA THR A 352 -42.34 1.59 12.37
C THR A 352 -40.93 1.69 12.96
N LEU A 353 -40.07 2.49 12.32
CA LEU A 353 -38.70 2.75 12.74
C LEU A 353 -38.43 4.25 12.78
N LYS A 354 -37.68 4.68 13.80
CA LYS A 354 -37.01 5.98 13.82
C LYS A 354 -35.52 5.75 13.94
N LEU A 355 -34.76 6.28 13.01
CA LEU A 355 -33.32 6.13 12.92
C LEU A 355 -32.60 7.47 13.01
N ARG A 356 -31.39 7.42 13.56
CA ARG A 356 -30.45 8.54 13.61
C ARG A 356 -29.15 8.20 12.86
N LYS A 357 -28.68 9.07 11.98
CA LYS A 357 -27.44 8.88 11.22
C LYS A 357 -26.21 9.01 12.13
N LEU A 358 -25.24 8.11 11.96
CA LEU A 358 -23.95 8.12 12.64
C LEU A 358 -22.80 8.50 11.69
N ILE A 359 -22.86 8.03 10.45
CA ILE A 359 -21.87 8.25 9.38
C ILE A 359 -22.60 8.52 8.07
#